data_AF-A0AAW0YDF5-F1
#
_entry.id   AF-A0AAW0YDF5-F1
#
_cell.length_a   1.000
_cell.length_b   1.000
_cell.length_c   1.000
_cell.angle_alpha   90.00
_cell.angle_beta   90.00
_cell.angle_gamma   90.00
#
_symmetry.space_group_name_H-M   'P 1'
#
loop_
_entity.id
_entity.type
_entity.pdbx_description
1 polymer ?
#
loop_
_entity_poly.entity_id
_entity_poly.type
_entity_poly.pdbx_seq_one_letter_code
_entity_poly.pdbx_strand_id
1 'polypeptide(L)'
;MKLLVVLSLAWCYSAAQYVMPLSYMGYPLVQQYSSRPMYGYSTFGYHGINQNRHEFRRPDGSVVGHYSYIQPDGKPAVTFYEAGAGQGYRVRSNVLPVAETAELSAPVNNLVAPEPVQETPEVLQARAE
;
A
#
# COMPACT_ATOMS: atom_id res chain seq x y z
N MET A 1 43.31 47.94 45.45
CA MET A 1 41.95 48.29 44.96
C MET A 1 41.67 47.91 43.49
N LYS A 2 42.40 46.94 42.90
CA LYS A 2 42.15 46.42 41.53
C LYS A 2 41.88 44.91 41.50
N LEU A 3 41.94 44.22 42.64
CA LEU A 3 41.72 42.76 42.73
C LEU A 3 40.28 42.36 43.08
N LEU A 4 39.46 43.27 43.60
CA LEU A 4 38.07 42.98 44.01
C LEU A 4 37.06 43.02 42.84
N VAL A 5 37.42 43.62 41.70
CA VAL A 5 36.52 43.75 40.54
C VAL A 5 36.57 42.51 39.64
N VAL A 6 37.67 41.74 39.67
CA VAL A 6 37.81 40.55 38.82
C VAL A 6 37.10 39.34 39.44
N LEU A 7 36.95 39.29 40.77
CA LEU A 7 36.28 38.18 41.44
C LEU A 7 34.75 38.20 41.33
N SER A 8 34.13 39.37 41.07
CA SER A 8 32.67 39.45 40.88
C SER A 8 32.20 38.98 39.51
N LEU A 9 33.08 39.02 38.50
CA LEU A 9 32.79 38.51 37.15
C LEU A 9 32.82 36.98 37.06
N ALA A 10 33.52 36.30 37.98
CA ALA A 10 33.53 34.84 38.05
C ALA A 10 32.26 34.26 38.70
N TRP A 11 31.48 35.07 39.44
CA TRP A 11 30.27 34.62 40.13
C TRP A 11 28.99 34.71 39.32
N CYS A 12 29.05 35.28 38.11
CA CYS A 12 27.92 35.31 37.18
C CYS A 12 28.02 34.24 36.08
N TYR A 13 29.03 33.37 36.12
CA TYR A 13 29.13 32.19 35.23
C TYR A 13 28.42 30.95 35.80
N SER A 14 27.45 31.14 36.68
CA SER A 14 26.41 30.13 36.94
C SER A 14 25.15 30.53 36.20
N ALA A 15 25.29 30.81 34.90
CA ALA A 15 24.16 30.87 34.00
C ALA A 15 23.62 29.45 33.91
N ALA A 16 22.55 29.20 34.66
CA ALA A 16 21.61 28.10 34.52
C ALA A 16 21.99 27.15 33.39
N GLN A 17 22.67 26.06 33.73
CA GLN A 17 22.58 24.87 32.90
C GLN A 17 21.10 24.50 32.92
N TYR A 18 20.37 24.95 31.90
CA TYR A 18 19.13 24.33 31.51
C TYR A 18 19.52 22.91 31.11
N VAL A 19 19.61 22.03 32.12
CA VAL A 19 19.59 20.61 31.93
C VAL A 19 18.18 20.34 31.45
N MET A 20 17.98 20.50 30.14
CA MET A 20 16.81 19.97 29.47
C MET A 20 16.83 18.49 29.86
N PRO A 21 15.83 17.97 30.60
CA PRO A 21 15.81 16.55 30.86
C PRO A 21 15.78 15.89 29.48
N LEU A 22 16.78 15.06 29.20
CA LEU A 22 16.89 14.31 27.94
C LEU A 22 15.85 13.18 27.89
N SER A 23 14.66 13.42 28.43
CA SER A 23 13.46 12.65 28.17
C SER A 23 12.82 13.23 26.91
N TYR A 24 13.53 13.14 25.79
CA TYR A 24 12.88 13.16 24.49
C TYR A 24 12.05 11.88 24.44
N MET A 25 10.78 12.03 24.80
CA MET A 25 9.79 10.97 24.74
C MET A 25 9.90 10.29 23.36
N GLY A 26 10.18 8.99 23.37
CA GLY A 26 10.25 8.13 22.19
C GLY A 26 8.86 7.92 21.56
N TYR A 27 8.22 9.01 21.15
CA TYR A 27 7.09 8.93 20.25
C TYR A 27 7.62 8.47 18.90
N PRO A 28 6.87 7.61 18.20
CA PRO A 28 7.26 7.25 16.86
C PRO A 28 7.27 8.50 16.00
N LEU A 29 8.39 8.77 15.33
CA LEU A 29 8.45 9.84 14.36
C LEU A 29 7.54 9.45 13.19
N VAL A 30 6.30 9.93 13.24
CA VAL A 30 5.38 9.88 12.11
C VAL A 30 5.59 11.17 11.32
N GLN A 31 6.00 11.02 10.07
CA GLN A 31 6.24 12.13 9.15
C GLN A 31 5.31 12.02 7.96
N GLN A 32 4.63 13.11 7.64
CA GLN A 32 3.82 13.24 6.45
C GLN A 32 4.26 14.48 5.67
N TYR A 33 4.32 14.36 4.35
CA TYR A 33 4.50 15.50 3.46
C TYR A 33 3.51 15.43 2.29
N SER A 34 3.11 16.58 1.81
CA SER A 34 2.28 16.71 0.62
C SER A 34 2.68 18.01 -0.08
N SER A 35 2.90 17.95 -1.38
CA SER A 35 3.08 19.16 -2.19
C SER A 35 2.24 19.10 -3.45
N ARG A 36 1.71 20.26 -3.81
CA ARG A 36 0.86 20.48 -4.99
C ARG A 36 1.43 21.66 -5.77
N PRO A 37 2.57 21.49 -6.44
CA PRO A 37 3.11 22.54 -7.27
C PRO A 37 2.10 22.86 -8.40
N MET A 38 2.24 24.03 -9.02
CA MET A 38 1.41 24.36 -10.19
C MET A 38 1.55 23.28 -11.29
N TYR A 39 0.59 23.26 -12.22
CA TYR A 39 0.58 22.37 -13.40
C TYR A 39 0.09 20.93 -13.14
N GLY A 40 -0.77 20.71 -12.13
CA GLY A 40 -1.50 19.45 -11.97
C GLY A 40 -0.68 18.28 -11.39
N TYR A 41 0.56 18.53 -11.00
CA TYR A 41 1.37 17.56 -10.25
C TYR A 41 0.98 17.56 -8.77
N SER A 42 1.09 16.41 -8.12
CA SER A 42 1.00 16.31 -6.66
C SER A 42 1.94 15.21 -6.18
N THR A 43 2.66 15.44 -5.09
CA THR A 43 3.36 14.36 -4.37
C THR A 43 2.84 14.27 -2.95
N PHE A 44 2.77 13.04 -2.45
CA PHE A 44 2.40 12.73 -1.09
C PHE A 44 3.37 11.68 -0.56
N GLY A 45 3.78 11.82 0.69
CA GLY A 45 4.53 10.78 1.38
C GLY A 45 4.17 10.71 2.85
N TYR A 46 4.26 9.50 3.38
CA TYR A 46 3.98 9.16 4.75
C TYR A 46 4.99 8.13 5.23
N HIS A 47 5.54 8.35 6.42
CA HIS A 47 6.43 7.44 7.12
C HIS A 47 5.96 7.33 8.56
N GLY A 48 5.61 6.12 8.98
CA GLY A 48 5.34 5.76 10.36
C GLY A 48 6.19 4.55 10.77
N ILE A 49 5.95 4.01 11.98
CA ILE A 49 6.78 2.92 12.55
C ILE A 49 6.85 1.70 11.65
N ASN A 50 5.68 1.20 11.25
CA ASN A 50 5.52 -0.08 10.56
C ASN A 50 4.84 0.11 9.20
N GLN A 51 4.74 1.36 8.74
CA GLN A 51 4.01 1.72 7.54
C GLN A 51 4.71 2.85 6.82
N ASN A 52 4.77 2.76 5.50
CA ASN A 52 5.19 3.87 4.66
C ASN A 52 4.29 3.95 3.42
N ARG A 53 4.24 5.14 2.83
CA ARG A 53 3.57 5.40 1.56
C ARG A 53 4.29 6.52 0.83
N HIS A 54 4.45 6.37 -0.47
CA HIS A 54 4.90 7.43 -1.36
C HIS A 54 4.04 7.41 -2.61
N GLU A 55 3.56 8.58 -3.02
CA GLU A 55 2.70 8.74 -4.17
C GLU A 55 3.10 9.98 -4.98
N PHE A 56 3.06 9.84 -6.30
CA PHE A 56 3.27 10.90 -7.27
C PHE A 56 2.13 10.87 -8.28
N ARG A 57 1.41 11.99 -8.38
CA ARG A 57 0.38 12.25 -9.37
C ARG A 57 0.94 13.14 -10.47
N ARG A 58 0.77 12.69 -11.70
CA ARG A 58 1.11 13.40 -12.94
C ARG A 58 -0.05 14.31 -13.38
N PRO A 59 0.20 15.26 -14.29
CA PRO A 59 -0.80 16.21 -14.77
C PRO A 59 -1.94 15.56 -15.56
N ASP A 60 -1.68 14.42 -16.20
CA ASP A 60 -2.67 13.59 -16.87
C ASP A 60 -3.65 12.89 -15.90
N GLY A 61 -3.47 13.09 -14.58
CA GLY A 61 -4.24 12.46 -13.53
C GLY A 61 -3.78 11.03 -13.20
N SER A 62 -2.75 10.51 -13.89
CA SER A 62 -2.15 9.23 -13.53
C SER A 62 -1.40 9.33 -12.20
N VAL A 63 -1.46 8.27 -11.42
CA VAL A 63 -0.87 8.16 -10.09
C VAL A 63 0.06 6.96 -10.07
N VAL A 64 1.28 7.16 -9.60
CA VAL A 64 2.22 6.07 -9.33
C VAL A 64 2.67 6.18 -7.89
N GLY A 65 2.77 5.04 -7.23
CA GLY A 65 3.15 5.03 -5.84
C GLY A 65 3.50 3.65 -5.35
N HIS A 66 3.91 3.63 -4.09
CA HIS A 66 4.07 2.41 -3.34
C HIS A 66 3.66 2.64 -1.90
N TYR A 67 3.22 1.56 -1.27
CA TYR A 67 3.06 1.51 0.17
C TYR A 67 3.68 0.22 0.68
N SER A 68 4.18 0.26 1.90
CA SER A 68 4.59 -0.96 2.59
C SER A 68 4.16 -0.96 4.04
N TYR A 69 3.97 -2.16 4.57
CA TYR A 69 3.62 -2.37 5.95
C TYR A 69 4.24 -3.66 6.47
N ILE A 70 4.41 -3.77 7.78
CA ILE A 70 4.81 -5.03 8.42
C ILE A 70 3.56 -5.89 8.63
N GLN A 71 3.55 -7.08 8.05
CA GLN A 71 2.49 -8.07 8.23
C GLN A 71 2.53 -8.67 9.64
N PRO A 72 1.45 -9.34 10.09
CA PRO A 72 1.42 -10.02 11.40
C PRO A 72 2.52 -11.07 11.59
N ASP A 73 3.05 -11.62 10.50
CA ASP A 73 4.16 -12.58 10.50
C ASP A 73 5.55 -11.91 10.57
N GLY A 74 5.60 -10.58 10.70
CA GLY A 74 6.84 -9.79 10.75
C GLY A 74 7.48 -9.51 9.39
N LYS A 75 6.90 -9.96 8.27
CA LYS A 75 7.47 -9.72 6.94
C LYS A 75 6.97 -8.41 6.33
N PRO A 76 7.81 -7.65 5.62
CA PRO A 76 7.36 -6.45 4.93
C PRO A 76 6.49 -6.83 3.72
N ALA A 77 5.24 -6.38 3.70
CA ALA A 77 4.41 -6.33 2.51
C ALA A 77 4.76 -5.05 1.73
N VAL A 78 5.21 -5.19 0.49
CA VAL A 78 5.56 -4.05 -0.38
C VAL A 78 4.69 -4.11 -1.61
N THR A 79 3.97 -3.03 -1.87
CA THR A 79 3.05 -2.92 -3.00
C THR A 79 3.36 -1.69 -3.82
N PHE A 80 3.67 -1.90 -5.09
CA PHE A 80 3.77 -0.85 -6.11
C PHE A 80 2.47 -0.80 -6.90
N TYR A 81 1.99 0.40 -7.20
CA TYR A 81 0.77 0.59 -7.97
C TYR A 81 0.90 1.72 -8.99
N GLU A 82 0.16 1.55 -10.08
CA GLU A 82 0.01 2.53 -11.14
C GLU A 82 -1.48 2.63 -11.48
N ALA A 83 -2.03 3.84 -11.39
CA ALA A 83 -3.42 4.14 -11.71
C ALA A 83 -3.45 5.21 -12.81
N GLY A 84 -4.21 5.01 -13.89
CA GLY A 84 -4.30 6.02 -14.95
C GLY A 84 -5.49 5.83 -15.87
N ALA A 85 -5.90 6.91 -16.52
CA ALA A 85 -6.91 6.86 -17.58
C ALA A 85 -6.42 5.94 -18.71
N GLY A 86 -7.26 4.98 -19.13
CA GLY A 86 -6.93 3.98 -20.16
C GLY A 86 -6.22 2.72 -19.66
N GLN A 87 -5.42 2.80 -18.59
CA GLN A 87 -4.66 1.65 -18.07
C GLN A 87 -5.31 0.98 -16.84
N GLY A 88 -6.26 1.65 -16.19
CA GLY A 88 -6.93 1.18 -14.99
C GLY A 88 -6.01 1.22 -13.76
N TYR A 89 -6.24 0.32 -12.81
CA TYR A 89 -5.42 0.13 -11.61
C TYR A 89 -4.57 -1.13 -11.76
N ARG A 90 -3.24 -0.98 -11.74
CA ARG A 90 -2.27 -2.07 -11.87
C ARG A 90 -1.44 -2.16 -10.61
N VAL A 91 -1.26 -3.37 -10.09
CA VAL A 91 -0.57 -3.63 -8.83
C VAL A 91 0.51 -4.68 -9.02
N ARG A 92 1.68 -4.41 -8.42
CA ARG A 92 2.77 -5.37 -8.25
C ARG A 92 3.09 -5.45 -6.76
N SER A 93 2.75 -6.56 -6.12
CA SER A 93 2.96 -6.76 -4.69
C SER A 93 3.55 -8.14 -4.42
N ASN A 94 4.28 -8.26 -3.32
CA ASN A 94 4.78 -9.55 -2.82
C ASN A 94 3.73 -10.34 -2.04
N VAL A 95 2.56 -9.75 -1.76
CA VAL A 95 1.43 -10.39 -1.05
C VAL A 95 0.22 -10.56 -1.98
N LEU A 96 0.45 -10.68 -3.29
CA LEU A 96 -0.63 -11.01 -4.21
C LEU A 96 -1.06 -12.46 -4.01
N PRO A 97 -2.37 -12.75 -4.02
CA PRO A 97 -2.82 -14.13 -4.04
C PRO A 97 -2.29 -14.80 -5.30
N VAL A 98 -1.62 -15.93 -5.14
CA VAL A 98 -1.32 -16.79 -6.28
C VAL A 98 -2.66 -17.31 -6.76
N ALA A 99 -3.01 -16.99 -8.01
CA ALA A 99 -4.18 -17.62 -8.60
C ALA A 99 -3.93 -19.13 -8.56
N GLU A 100 -4.77 -19.86 -7.85
CA GLU A 100 -4.85 -21.30 -8.03
C GLU A 100 -5.19 -21.49 -9.50
N THR A 101 -4.24 -21.98 -10.28
CA THR A 101 -4.49 -22.47 -11.62
C THR A 101 -5.39 -23.68 -11.43
N ALA A 102 -6.69 -23.45 -11.22
CA ALA A 102 -7.67 -24.46 -11.50
C ALA A 102 -7.40 -24.80 -12.96
N GLU A 103 -6.76 -25.95 -13.19
CA GLU A 103 -6.79 -26.61 -14.47
C GLU A 103 -8.25 -26.94 -14.72
N LEU A 104 -9.01 -25.93 -15.14
CA LEU A 104 -10.25 -26.09 -15.85
C LEU A 104 -9.81 -26.77 -17.14
N SER A 105 -9.69 -28.10 -17.07
CA SER A 105 -9.64 -28.95 -18.23
C SER A 105 -10.76 -28.45 -19.12
N ALA A 106 -10.39 -27.87 -20.27
CA ALA A 106 -11.37 -27.53 -21.27
C ALA A 106 -12.18 -28.82 -21.50
N PRO A 107 -13.52 -28.76 -21.56
CA PRO A 107 -14.31 -29.95 -21.80
C PRO A 107 -13.77 -30.61 -23.07
N VAL A 108 -13.21 -31.82 -22.92
CA VAL A 108 -12.70 -32.57 -24.05
C VAL A 108 -13.92 -32.91 -24.90
N ASN A 109 -14.05 -32.24 -26.05
CA ASN A 109 -15.08 -32.58 -27.01
C ASN A 109 -14.67 -33.91 -27.66
N ASN A 110 -15.20 -35.01 -27.14
CA ASN A 110 -14.90 -36.36 -27.63
C ASN A 110 -15.42 -36.63 -29.05
N LEU A 111 -16.02 -35.63 -29.73
CA LEU A 111 -16.66 -35.76 -31.05
C LEU A 111 -17.75 -36.85 -31.12
N VAL A 112 -18.16 -37.38 -29.97
CA VAL A 112 -19.28 -38.31 -29.84
C VAL A 112 -20.54 -37.46 -29.82
N ALA A 113 -21.37 -37.64 -30.84
CA ALA A 113 -22.69 -37.04 -30.86
C ALA A 113 -23.49 -37.57 -29.64
N PRO A 114 -24.22 -36.71 -28.91
CA PRO A 114 -25.09 -37.18 -27.84
C PRO A 114 -26.06 -38.21 -28.40
N GLU A 115 -26.28 -39.30 -27.66
CA GLU A 115 -27.24 -40.32 -28.07
C GLU A 115 -28.62 -39.69 -28.31
N PRO A 116 -29.33 -40.11 -29.36
CA PRO A 116 -30.66 -39.60 -29.64
C PRO A 116 -31.57 -39.89 -28.44
N VAL A 117 -32.36 -38.88 -28.05
CA VAL A 117 -33.34 -39.00 -26.97
C VAL A 117 -34.29 -40.14 -27.32
N GLN A 118 -34.25 -41.22 -26.54
CA GLN A 118 -35.16 -42.35 -26.71
C GLN A 118 -36.57 -41.85 -26.39
N GLU A 119 -37.52 -42.07 -27.29
CA GLU A 119 -38.91 -41.67 -27.06
C GLU A 119 -39.45 -42.44 -25.85
N THR A 120 -39.90 -41.70 -24.84
CA THR A 120 -40.51 -42.30 -23.66
C THR A 120 -41.87 -42.92 -24.05
N PRO A 121 -42.37 -43.94 -23.34
CA PRO A 121 -43.59 -44.66 -23.74
C PRO A 121 -44.82 -43.74 -23.87
N GLU A 122 -44.83 -42.61 -23.17
CA GLU A 122 -45.89 -41.60 -23.25
C GLU A 122 -45.91 -40.87 -24.60
N VAL A 123 -44.73 -40.63 -25.21
CA VAL A 123 -44.61 -39.97 -26.52
C VAL A 123 -45.06 -40.90 -27.65
N LEU A 124 -44.82 -42.20 -27.48
CA LEU A 124 -45.30 -43.22 -28.43
C LEU A 124 -46.81 -43.37 -28.40
N GLN A 125 -47.44 -43.28 -27.22
CA GLN A 125 -48.90 -43.32 -27.08
C GLN A 125 -49.55 -42.08 -27.73
N ALA A 126 -49.00 -40.88 -27.49
CA ALA A 126 -49.52 -39.64 -28.08
C ALA A 126 -49.38 -39.55 -29.61
N ARG A 127 -48.51 -40.37 -30.22
CA ARG A 127 -48.34 -40.46 -31.68
C ARG A 127 -49.26 -41.51 -32.32
N ALA A 128 -49.79 -42.44 -31.53
CA ALA A 128 -50.64 -43.54 -32.00
C ALA A 128 -52.15 -43.21 -31.98
N GLU A 129 -52.53 -42.13 -31.30
CA GLU A 129 -53.86 -41.49 -31.39
C GLU A 129 -53.95 -40.56 -32.60
#